data_AF-A0A1V5Y0K9-F1
#
_entry.id   AF-A0A1V5Y0K9-F1
#
_cell.length_a   1.000
_cell.length_b   1.000
_cell.length_c   1.000
_cell.angle_alpha   90.00
_cell.angle_beta   90.00
_cell.angle_gamma   90.00
#
_symmetry.space_group_name_H-M   'P 1'
#
loop_
_entity.id
_entity.type
_entity.pdbx_description
1 polymer ?
#
loop_
_entity_poly.entity_id
_entity_poly.type
_entity_poly.pdbx_seq_one_letter_code
_entity_poly.pdbx_strand_id
1 'polypeptide(L)'
;MLKKNNYNPDVLNCLANLSSDEVFTPPQLANQILDLLPQSLWSNPEVRFLDPACKTGVFLREIAKRLDKGLEPKIPERQERINHIMKKQIFGIAITELTGLLSRRSLYCSKNANSKYSVCTVFNNTQGNIRFKRIEHNWRDGRCLDCGANEENYKRGEELETHAYQFIHAHKPEGIFNMKFDVIISNPPYQLSDGGGTGMSARPIYQFFVQQAKKINPRYLSMIIPSRWFAGGKGLQEFRAEMLSDNRMRKLVDFESASEVFPGVDIAGGVCYFLWERDTQGPCEITSFYEGKPVISVRSLNEFPTFIRNSQAVPIIRKILAKNENNNKRLNERVSSRKPFGLPSNYAPKSKGVPCWFTQKIGLKFASSSDILDEHGFLNKWKLLIPFAPIAGQTDFSKPVGFYYDGNVRVAKPGECCTESWLVACAFSTKEKVLSFKSYLFTKTVRFLLLQMVMSQNVTRQNFYFIPDLEDYEGEYTDELLRKRWGVSDEEWNFIDSKIRTIGETSDE
;
A
#
# COMPACT_ATOMS: atom_id res chain seq x y z
N MET A 1 41.21 16.47 12.50
CA MET A 1 40.95 16.69 11.06
C MET A 1 39.50 16.32 10.76
N LEU A 2 38.61 17.32 10.73
CA LEU A 2 37.23 17.12 10.31
C LEU A 2 37.22 16.95 8.79
N LYS A 3 36.91 15.74 8.30
CA LYS A 3 36.60 15.52 6.89
C LYS A 3 35.34 16.33 6.57
N LYS A 4 35.49 17.48 5.90
CA LYS A 4 34.39 18.16 5.21
C LYS A 4 33.86 17.19 4.16
N ASN A 5 32.75 16.52 4.46
CA ASN A 5 31.92 15.94 3.41
C ASN A 5 31.43 17.10 2.54
N ASN A 6 32.02 17.22 1.36
CA ASN A 6 31.59 18.15 0.33
C ASN A 6 30.31 17.57 -0.32
N TYR A 7 29.24 17.45 0.47
CA TYR A 7 27.92 17.08 -0.03
C TYR A 7 27.37 18.33 -0.71
N ASN A 8 27.36 18.33 -2.03
CA ASN A 8 26.71 19.37 -2.82
C ASN A 8 25.25 18.91 -2.97
N PRO A 9 24.29 19.46 -2.19
CA PRO A 9 22.91 19.02 -2.30
C PRO A 9 22.42 19.29 -3.73
N ASP A 10 21.94 18.25 -4.40
CA ASP A 10 21.29 18.39 -5.70
C ASP A 10 20.15 19.39 -5.56
N VAL A 11 20.00 20.32 -6.50
CA VAL A 11 18.88 21.28 -6.54
C VAL A 11 17.55 20.53 -6.47
N LEU A 12 17.50 19.31 -7.00
CA LEU A 12 16.33 18.43 -6.89
C LEU A 12 16.07 17.95 -5.46
N ASN A 13 17.12 17.71 -4.66
CA ASN A 13 16.97 17.37 -3.24
C ASN A 13 16.50 18.59 -2.43
N CYS A 14 16.97 19.79 -2.78
CA CYS A 14 16.45 21.03 -2.18
C CYS A 14 14.97 21.27 -2.53
N LEU A 15 14.56 21.03 -3.78
CA LEU A 15 13.17 21.16 -4.22
C LEU A 15 12.26 20.08 -3.61
N ALA A 16 12.74 18.84 -3.45
CA ALA A 16 12.00 17.76 -2.80
C ALA A 16 11.63 18.10 -1.33
N ASN A 17 12.48 18.90 -0.67
CA ASN A 17 12.23 19.39 0.69
C ASN A 17 11.28 20.61 0.74
N LEU A 18 10.97 21.23 -0.40
CA LEU A 18 10.12 22.43 -0.48
C LEU A 18 8.64 22.12 -0.77
N SER A 19 8.33 20.92 -1.27
CA SER A 19 6.95 20.45 -1.48
C SER A 19 6.84 18.97 -1.16
N SER A 20 6.07 18.64 -0.12
CA SER A 20 5.80 17.25 0.29
C SER A 20 5.03 16.43 -0.77
N ASP A 21 4.45 17.10 -1.76
CA ASP A 21 3.65 16.47 -2.82
C ASP A 21 4.48 16.14 -4.08
N GLU A 22 5.71 16.65 -4.18
CA GLU A 22 6.59 16.52 -5.36
C GLU A 22 7.81 15.64 -5.11
N VAL A 23 7.59 14.32 -5.06
CA VAL A 23 8.70 13.37 -5.03
C VAL A 23 9.32 13.23 -6.42
N PHE A 24 10.60 13.63 -6.56
CA PHE A 24 11.35 13.52 -7.82
C PHE A 24 11.97 12.13 -7.99
N THR A 25 11.77 11.54 -9.17
CA THR A 25 12.32 10.23 -9.52
C THR A 25 13.80 10.31 -9.87
N PRO A 26 14.69 9.56 -9.18
CA PRO A 26 16.08 9.46 -9.57
C PRO A 26 16.25 8.80 -10.95
N PRO A 27 17.23 9.20 -11.77
CA PRO A 27 17.47 8.60 -13.09
C PRO A 27 17.68 7.09 -13.07
N GLN A 28 18.30 6.56 -12.02
CA GLN A 28 18.55 5.12 -11.85
C GLN A 28 17.23 4.35 -11.72
N LEU A 29 16.34 4.83 -10.84
CA LEU A 29 15.01 4.25 -10.66
C LEU A 29 14.17 4.38 -11.93
N ALA A 30 14.23 5.53 -12.61
CA ALA A 30 13.52 5.72 -13.88
C ALA A 30 13.97 4.68 -14.93
N ASN A 31 15.28 4.41 -15.04
CA ASN A 31 15.80 3.40 -15.95
C ASN A 31 15.37 1.98 -15.57
N GLN A 32 15.41 1.62 -14.28
CA GLN A 32 14.93 0.31 -13.81
C GLN A 32 13.47 0.05 -14.21
N ILE A 33 12.61 1.07 -14.13
CA ILE A 33 11.21 0.94 -14.52
C ILE A 33 11.06 0.85 -16.05
N LEU A 34 11.84 1.61 -16.80
CA LEU A 34 11.84 1.54 -18.27
C LEU A 34 12.38 0.18 -18.77
N ASP A 35 13.25 -0.50 -18.00
CA ASP A 35 13.77 -1.83 -18.32
C ASP A 35 12.72 -2.94 -18.20
N LEU A 36 11.59 -2.67 -17.54
CA LEU A 36 10.44 -3.57 -17.51
C LEU A 36 9.73 -3.67 -18.87
N LEU A 37 9.91 -2.67 -19.72
CA LEU A 37 9.23 -2.59 -21.01
C LEU A 37 9.93 -3.45 -22.07
N PRO A 38 9.21 -4.00 -23.06
CA PRO A 38 9.83 -4.76 -24.14
C PRO A 38 10.83 -3.92 -24.94
N GLN A 39 12.02 -4.49 -25.18
CA GLN A 39 13.12 -3.80 -25.86
C GLN A 39 12.78 -3.41 -27.31
N SER A 40 11.85 -4.12 -27.95
CA SER A 40 11.38 -3.82 -29.30
C SER A 40 10.70 -2.45 -29.44
N LEU A 41 10.21 -1.87 -28.33
CA LEU A 41 9.61 -0.53 -28.34
C LEU A 41 10.62 0.56 -28.73
N TRP A 42 11.90 0.41 -28.35
CA TRP A 42 12.94 1.42 -28.56
C TRP A 42 13.37 1.57 -30.01
N SER A 43 13.05 0.58 -30.85
CA SER A 43 13.34 0.61 -32.30
C SER A 43 12.07 0.76 -33.14
N ASN A 44 10.92 1.07 -32.54
CA ASN A 44 9.66 1.25 -33.25
C ASN A 44 9.32 2.76 -33.40
N PRO A 45 9.31 3.31 -34.63
CA PRO A 45 9.05 4.74 -34.85
C PRO A 45 7.60 5.15 -34.58
N GLU A 46 6.67 4.21 -34.47
CA GLU A 46 5.23 4.48 -34.29
C GLU A 46 4.78 4.46 -32.82
N VAL A 47 5.62 3.98 -31.90
CA VAL A 47 5.27 3.88 -30.48
C VAL A 47 5.16 5.26 -29.85
N ARG A 48 4.09 5.50 -29.10
CA ARG A 48 3.88 6.75 -28.35
C ARG A 48 3.90 6.54 -26.85
N PHE A 49 4.61 7.42 -26.16
CA PHE A 49 4.81 7.46 -24.71
C PHE A 49 4.13 8.68 -24.11
N LEU A 50 3.49 8.50 -22.97
CA LEU A 50 2.90 9.58 -22.17
C LEU A 50 3.38 9.50 -20.72
N ASP A 51 3.86 10.64 -20.21
CA ASP A 51 3.94 10.88 -18.76
C ASP A 51 2.83 11.89 -18.35
N PRO A 52 1.74 11.44 -17.70
CA PRO A 52 0.60 12.27 -17.37
C PRO A 52 0.79 13.17 -16.13
N ALA A 53 1.96 13.12 -15.49
CA ALA A 53 2.27 13.92 -14.31
C ALA A 53 3.77 14.28 -14.27
N CYS A 54 4.27 14.85 -15.35
CA CYS A 54 5.67 15.21 -15.50
C CYS A 54 6.10 16.20 -14.43
N LYS A 55 7.15 15.85 -13.70
CA LYS A 55 7.84 16.74 -12.75
C LYS A 55 9.10 17.34 -13.39
N THR A 56 10.22 16.62 -13.32
CA THR A 56 11.50 17.01 -13.94
C THR A 56 11.65 16.57 -15.39
N GLY A 57 10.69 15.78 -15.90
CA GLY A 57 10.76 15.17 -17.23
C GLY A 57 11.76 14.02 -17.35
N VAL A 58 12.20 13.42 -16.23
CA VAL A 58 13.22 12.37 -16.20
C VAL A 58 12.83 11.14 -17.04
N PHE A 59 11.59 10.63 -16.92
CA PHE A 59 11.13 9.51 -17.75
C PHE A 59 11.20 9.85 -19.24
N LEU A 60 10.68 11.02 -19.62
CA LEU A 60 10.68 11.46 -21.01
C LEU A 60 12.09 11.61 -21.58
N ARG A 61 13.03 12.15 -20.78
CA ARG A 61 14.43 12.29 -21.16
C ARG A 61 15.10 10.94 -21.37
N GLU A 62 14.91 9.99 -20.46
CA GLU A 62 15.51 8.65 -20.59
C GLU A 62 14.87 7.85 -21.74
N ILE A 63 13.57 8.00 -22.00
CA ILE A 63 12.90 7.47 -23.20
C ILE A 63 13.52 8.05 -24.48
N ALA A 64 13.73 9.37 -24.53
CA ALA A 64 14.33 10.02 -25.70
C ALA A 64 15.72 9.48 -26.03
N LYS A 65 16.56 9.24 -25.01
CA LYS A 65 17.90 8.64 -25.20
C LYS A 65 17.81 7.22 -25.77
N ARG A 66 16.90 6.39 -25.26
CA ARG A 66 16.70 5.02 -25.74
C ARG A 66 16.21 5.00 -27.19
N LEU A 67 15.27 5.88 -27.54
CA LEU A 67 14.77 6.02 -28.91
C LEU A 67 15.82 6.59 -29.87
N ASP A 68 16.62 7.59 -29.48
CA ASP A 68 17.68 8.17 -30.33
C ASP A 68 18.67 7.08 -30.77
N LYS A 69 19.05 6.19 -29.84
CA LYS A 69 19.88 5.02 -30.14
C LYS A 69 19.12 3.95 -30.94
N GLY A 70 17.92 3.58 -30.51
CA GLY A 70 17.19 2.45 -31.08
C GLY A 70 16.64 2.69 -32.48
N LEU A 71 16.42 3.94 -32.88
CA LEU A 71 15.89 4.32 -34.19
C LEU A 71 16.97 4.69 -35.22
N GLU A 72 18.24 4.75 -34.82
CA GLU A 72 19.36 5.07 -35.73
C GLU A 72 19.35 4.24 -37.03
N PRO A 73 19.07 2.91 -37.02
CA PRO A 73 19.02 2.13 -38.25
C PRO A 73 17.85 2.47 -39.19
N LYS A 74 16.79 3.12 -38.68
CA LYS A 74 15.56 3.43 -39.43
C LYS A 74 15.47 4.90 -39.84
N ILE A 75 16.05 5.79 -39.04
CA ILE A 75 16.13 7.23 -39.30
C ILE A 75 17.58 7.64 -39.05
N PRO A 76 18.51 7.45 -40.01
CA PRO A 76 19.94 7.66 -39.81
C PRO A 76 20.30 9.11 -39.47
N GLU A 77 19.63 10.07 -40.14
CA GLU A 77 19.85 11.49 -39.90
C GLU A 77 19.37 11.90 -38.51
N ARG A 78 20.34 12.26 -37.65
CA ARG A 78 20.09 12.47 -36.22
C ARG A 78 19.09 13.60 -35.95
N GLN A 79 19.15 14.70 -36.69
CA GLN A 79 18.23 15.81 -36.48
C GLN A 79 16.80 15.43 -36.88
N GLU A 80 16.62 14.68 -37.97
CA GLU A 80 15.31 14.13 -38.37
C GLU A 80 14.77 13.17 -37.32
N ARG A 81 15.63 12.30 -36.79
CA ARG A 81 15.29 11.35 -35.73
C ARG A 81 14.87 12.05 -34.43
N ILE A 82 15.62 13.07 -33.99
CA ILE A 82 15.25 13.87 -32.82
C ILE A 82 13.91 14.58 -33.06
N ASN A 83 13.72 15.20 -34.23
CA ASN A 83 12.47 15.86 -34.57
C ASN A 83 11.29 14.87 -34.56
N HIS A 84 11.48 13.66 -35.09
CA HIS A 84 10.48 12.59 -35.08
C HIS A 84 10.14 12.15 -33.65
N ILE A 85 11.14 11.81 -32.84
CA ILE A 85 10.98 11.38 -31.45
C ILE A 85 10.21 12.43 -30.63
N MET A 86 10.69 13.67 -30.67
CA MET A 86 10.14 14.74 -29.83
C MET A 86 8.73 15.15 -30.27
N LYS A 87 8.46 15.16 -31.58
CA LYS A 87 7.17 15.63 -32.12
C LYS A 87 6.11 14.55 -32.16
N LYS A 88 6.47 13.29 -32.40
CA LYS A 88 5.52 12.21 -32.70
C LYS A 88 5.45 11.10 -31.66
N GLN A 89 6.47 10.94 -30.80
CA GLN A 89 6.54 9.80 -29.88
C GLN A 89 6.47 10.17 -28.40
N ILE A 90 6.96 11.35 -27.99
CA ILE A 90 7.06 11.72 -26.58
C ILE A 90 6.08 12.83 -26.22
N PHE A 91 5.26 12.57 -25.20
CA PHE A 91 4.22 13.48 -24.72
C PHE A 91 4.20 13.54 -23.20
N GLY A 92 3.85 14.70 -22.65
CA GLY A 92 3.83 14.92 -21.21
C GLY A 92 2.78 15.92 -20.77
N ILE A 93 2.23 15.72 -19.58
CA ILE A 93 1.35 16.66 -18.88
C ILE A 93 2.04 17.04 -17.59
N ALA A 94 2.46 18.29 -17.47
CA ALA A 94 3.07 18.81 -16.25
C ALA A 94 2.00 19.15 -15.21
N ILE A 95 2.39 19.08 -13.94
CA ILE A 95 1.49 19.31 -12.81
C ILE A 95 1.44 20.77 -12.37
N THR A 96 2.46 21.56 -12.69
CA THR A 96 2.62 22.98 -12.34
C THR A 96 3.32 23.71 -13.48
N GLU A 97 3.34 25.04 -13.46
CA GLU A 97 4.06 25.79 -14.50
C GLU A 97 5.57 25.53 -14.40
N LEU A 98 6.10 25.51 -13.18
CA LEU A 98 7.51 25.22 -12.91
C LEU A 98 7.93 23.84 -13.42
N THR A 99 7.16 22.78 -13.11
CA THR A 99 7.45 21.43 -13.60
C THR A 99 7.34 21.33 -15.12
N GLY A 100 6.45 22.11 -15.75
CA GLY A 100 6.39 22.26 -17.19
C GLY A 100 7.68 22.84 -17.78
N LEU A 101 8.21 23.91 -17.18
CA LEU A 101 9.47 24.52 -17.61
C LEU A 101 10.67 23.59 -17.40
N LEU A 102 10.74 22.91 -16.24
CA LEU A 102 11.79 21.94 -15.94
C LEU A 102 11.77 20.75 -16.90
N SER A 103 10.58 20.18 -17.14
CA SER A 103 10.42 19.05 -18.07
C SER A 103 10.83 19.42 -19.49
N ARG A 104 10.46 20.62 -19.99
CA ARG A 104 10.91 21.11 -21.29
C ARG A 104 12.42 21.35 -21.32
N ARG A 105 13.01 21.94 -20.28
CA ARG A 105 14.46 22.12 -20.20
C ARG A 105 15.20 20.77 -20.22
N SER A 106 14.69 19.77 -19.51
CA SER A 106 15.27 18.43 -19.47
C SER A 106 15.17 17.68 -20.81
N LEU A 107 14.04 17.80 -21.50
CA LEU A 107 13.76 17.03 -22.72
C LEU A 107 14.23 17.75 -23.99
N TYR A 108 13.97 19.05 -24.09
CA TYR A 108 14.23 19.88 -25.27
C TYR A 108 15.51 20.70 -25.17
N CYS A 109 16.24 20.62 -24.05
CA CYS A 109 17.35 21.51 -23.70
C CYS A 109 16.96 23.00 -23.63
N SER A 110 15.67 23.33 -23.65
CA SER A 110 15.15 24.71 -23.66
C SER A 110 13.83 24.80 -22.90
N LYS A 111 13.58 25.93 -22.24
CA LYS A 111 12.29 26.21 -21.58
C LYS A 111 11.14 26.34 -22.59
N ASN A 112 11.46 26.81 -23.80
CA ASN A 112 10.52 26.98 -24.91
C ASN A 112 10.87 25.99 -26.03
N ALA A 113 9.92 25.17 -26.42
CA ALA A 113 10.11 24.10 -27.41
C ALA A 113 10.40 24.63 -28.82
N ASN A 114 9.91 25.81 -29.17
CA ASN A 114 10.16 26.47 -30.46
C ASN A 114 11.30 27.51 -30.43
N SER A 115 12.15 27.47 -29.40
CA SER A 115 13.33 28.34 -29.34
C SER A 115 14.45 27.84 -30.24
N LYS A 116 15.31 28.74 -30.73
CA LYS A 116 16.56 28.40 -31.44
C LYS A 116 17.51 27.52 -30.61
N TYR A 117 17.34 27.48 -29.29
CA TYR A 117 18.12 26.64 -28.38
C TYR A 117 17.49 25.26 -28.14
N SER A 118 16.31 24.99 -28.71
CA SER A 118 15.70 23.66 -28.63
C SER A 118 16.44 22.68 -29.53
N VAL A 119 16.62 21.45 -29.06
CA VAL A 119 17.13 20.36 -29.90
C VAL A 119 16.12 19.91 -30.97
N CYS A 120 14.83 20.23 -30.81
CA CYS A 120 13.79 19.96 -31.78
C CYS A 120 13.48 21.21 -32.60
N THR A 121 13.67 21.15 -33.91
CA THR A 121 13.56 22.33 -34.80
C THR A 121 12.19 22.50 -35.43
N VAL A 122 11.24 21.60 -35.17
CA VAL A 122 9.93 21.53 -35.86
C VAL A 122 8.74 21.94 -34.99
N PHE A 123 8.97 22.35 -33.73
CA PHE A 123 7.89 22.88 -32.90
C PHE A 123 7.53 24.30 -33.32
N ASN A 124 6.23 24.56 -33.43
CA ASN A 124 5.66 25.86 -33.77
C ASN A 124 5.07 26.60 -32.55
N ASN A 125 5.20 26.03 -31.35
CA ASN A 125 4.66 26.60 -30.11
C ASN A 125 5.64 26.41 -28.95
N THR A 126 5.46 27.19 -27.89
CA THR A 126 6.39 27.25 -26.75
C THR A 126 6.37 25.98 -25.88
N GLN A 127 5.25 25.27 -25.84
CA GLN A 127 5.11 24.10 -24.96
C GLN A 127 5.57 22.78 -25.58
N GLY A 128 5.60 22.72 -26.91
CA GLY A 128 5.84 21.48 -27.65
C GLY A 128 4.78 20.44 -27.30
N ASN A 129 5.22 19.24 -26.93
CA ASN A 129 4.35 18.16 -26.45
C ASN A 129 4.30 18.06 -24.91
N ILE A 130 4.97 18.97 -24.19
CA ILE A 130 4.95 19.05 -22.71
C ILE A 130 3.95 20.12 -22.29
N ARG A 131 2.70 19.69 -22.10
CA ARG A 131 1.57 20.58 -21.86
C ARG A 131 1.46 20.90 -20.37
N PHE A 132 1.24 22.17 -20.06
CA PHE A 132 0.68 22.61 -18.80
C PHE A 132 -0.52 23.49 -19.12
N LYS A 133 -1.66 23.18 -18.51
CA LYS A 133 -2.86 24.00 -18.55
C LYS A 133 -3.41 24.10 -17.13
N ARG A 134 -3.54 25.33 -16.64
CA ARG A 134 -4.28 25.60 -15.40
C ARG A 134 -5.74 25.22 -15.61
N ILE A 135 -6.27 24.37 -14.73
CA ILE A 135 -7.67 23.95 -14.72
C ILE A 135 -8.24 24.26 -13.34
N GLU A 136 -9.51 24.65 -13.31
CA GLU A 136 -10.24 24.92 -12.09
C GLU A 136 -10.93 23.66 -11.56
N HIS A 137 -11.08 23.59 -10.24
CA HIS A 137 -11.83 22.53 -9.59
C HIS A 137 -13.34 22.69 -9.81
N ASN A 138 -14.06 21.56 -9.91
CA ASN A 138 -15.51 21.53 -9.97
C ASN A 138 -16.09 21.30 -8.58
N TRP A 139 -16.51 22.37 -7.89
CA TRP A 139 -16.97 22.32 -6.50
C TRP A 139 -18.44 21.90 -6.37
N ARG A 140 -18.73 21.01 -5.41
CA ARG A 140 -20.07 20.67 -4.94
C ARG A 140 -20.01 20.29 -3.46
N ASP A 141 -20.90 20.88 -2.65
CA ASP A 141 -20.99 20.62 -1.21
C ASP A 141 -19.64 20.77 -0.48
N GLY A 142 -18.87 21.81 -0.84
CA GLY A 142 -17.56 22.13 -0.24
C GLY A 142 -16.41 21.21 -0.68
N ARG A 143 -16.60 20.36 -1.69
CA ARG A 143 -15.55 19.46 -2.21
C ARG A 143 -15.49 19.43 -3.73
N CYS A 144 -14.29 19.18 -4.28
CA CYS A 144 -14.13 18.94 -5.71
C CYS A 144 -14.73 17.58 -6.09
N LEU A 145 -15.55 17.54 -7.14
CA LEU A 145 -16.18 16.32 -7.64
C LEU A 145 -15.19 15.28 -8.17
N ASP A 146 -14.07 15.73 -8.74
CA ASP A 146 -13.13 14.86 -9.44
C ASP A 146 -12.02 14.32 -8.52
N CYS A 147 -11.45 15.17 -7.66
CA CYS A 147 -10.33 14.80 -6.79
C CYS A 147 -10.66 14.80 -5.29
N GLY A 148 -11.84 15.29 -4.90
CA GLY A 148 -12.25 15.36 -3.50
C GLY A 148 -11.49 16.38 -2.64
N ALA A 149 -10.76 17.32 -3.26
CA ALA A 149 -10.15 18.48 -2.60
C ALA A 149 -11.19 19.26 -1.78
N ASN A 150 -10.76 19.90 -0.69
CA ASN A 150 -11.62 20.73 0.16
C ASN A 150 -11.62 22.16 -0.38
N GLU A 151 -12.81 22.71 -0.65
CA GLU A 151 -12.97 24.05 -1.22
C GLU A 151 -12.35 25.14 -0.33
N GLU A 152 -12.51 25.08 0.99
CA GLU A 152 -12.01 26.11 1.92
C GLU A 152 -10.48 26.20 1.94
N ASN A 153 -9.79 25.08 1.72
CA ASN A 153 -8.32 25.05 1.67
C ASN A 153 -7.79 25.49 0.31
N TYR A 154 -8.47 25.09 -0.76
CA TYR A 154 -8.01 25.28 -2.15
C TYR A 154 -8.52 26.57 -2.80
N LYS A 155 -9.49 27.26 -2.20
CA LYS A 155 -9.97 28.58 -2.66
C LYS A 155 -9.16 29.75 -2.10
N ARG A 156 -8.15 29.49 -1.25
CA ARG A 156 -7.30 30.51 -0.62
C ARG A 156 -6.28 31.10 -1.60
N GLY A 157 -6.76 32.03 -2.43
CA GLY A 157 -5.97 33.03 -3.14
C GLY A 157 -5.06 32.53 -4.28
N GLU A 158 -4.69 33.44 -5.18
CA GLU A 158 -3.82 33.17 -6.34
C GLU A 158 -2.35 32.89 -5.97
N GLU A 159 -1.98 33.07 -4.70
CA GLU A 159 -0.60 32.93 -4.20
C GLU A 159 -0.16 31.48 -3.96
N LEU A 160 -1.10 30.54 -3.87
CA LEU A 160 -0.84 29.10 -3.75
C LEU A 160 -1.21 28.41 -5.08
N GLU A 161 -0.36 27.51 -5.59
CA GLU A 161 -0.65 26.67 -6.76
C GLU A 161 -1.76 25.64 -6.46
N THR A 162 -3.00 26.13 -6.33
CA THR A 162 -4.21 25.39 -5.93
C THR A 162 -5.01 24.86 -7.13
N HIS A 163 -4.40 24.80 -8.32
CA HIS A 163 -5.08 24.38 -9.54
C HIS A 163 -5.30 22.87 -9.60
N ALA A 164 -6.34 22.48 -10.33
CA ALA A 164 -6.68 21.10 -10.60
C ALA A 164 -5.67 20.45 -11.58
N TYR A 165 -5.30 19.19 -11.31
CA TYR A 165 -4.47 18.43 -12.25
C TYR A 165 -5.27 18.07 -13.51
N GLN A 166 -4.84 18.58 -14.67
CA GLN A 166 -5.54 18.40 -15.94
C GLN A 166 -5.89 16.93 -16.25
N PHE A 167 -4.97 16.00 -15.98
CA PHE A 167 -5.16 14.60 -16.34
C PHE A 167 -6.33 13.93 -15.62
N ILE A 168 -6.49 14.20 -14.32
CA ILE A 168 -7.55 13.57 -13.52
C ILE A 168 -8.88 14.32 -13.58
N HIS A 169 -8.87 15.60 -13.97
CA HIS A 169 -10.06 16.44 -14.15
C HIS A 169 -10.56 16.47 -15.61
N ALA A 170 -9.95 15.69 -16.51
CA ALA A 170 -10.46 15.51 -17.86
C ALA A 170 -11.53 14.42 -17.88
N HIS A 171 -12.76 14.76 -18.30
CA HIS A 171 -13.83 13.77 -18.48
C HIS A 171 -13.49 12.70 -19.52
N LYS A 172 -12.76 13.07 -20.58
CA LYS A 172 -12.21 12.17 -21.60
C LYS A 172 -10.71 12.43 -21.72
N PRO A 173 -9.85 11.68 -21.01
CA PRO A 173 -8.40 11.95 -20.98
C PRO A 173 -7.75 11.78 -22.37
N GLU A 174 -8.34 10.98 -23.26
CA GLU A 174 -7.92 10.84 -24.66
C GLU A 174 -8.03 12.16 -25.44
N GLY A 175 -8.97 13.02 -25.02
CA GLY A 175 -9.22 14.34 -25.61
C GLY A 175 -8.10 15.37 -25.34
N ILE A 176 -7.19 15.09 -24.40
CA ILE A 176 -6.10 16.02 -24.07
C ILE A 176 -5.13 16.16 -25.26
N PHE A 177 -4.80 15.04 -25.91
CA PHE A 177 -3.92 15.02 -27.09
C PHE A 177 -4.65 14.59 -28.37
N ASN A 178 -5.90 14.11 -28.28
CA ASN A 178 -6.66 13.53 -29.40
C ASN A 178 -5.89 12.40 -30.11
N MET A 179 -5.23 11.52 -29.35
CA MET A 179 -4.48 10.38 -29.85
C MET A 179 -4.40 9.25 -28.83
N LYS A 180 -3.94 8.08 -29.28
CA LYS A 180 -3.67 6.92 -28.43
C LYS A 180 -2.18 6.83 -28.06
N PHE A 181 -1.92 6.28 -26.88
CA PHE A 181 -0.60 6.03 -26.35
C PHE A 181 -0.38 4.54 -26.17
N ASP A 182 0.81 4.06 -26.51
CA ASP A 182 1.20 2.66 -26.30
C ASP A 182 1.73 2.43 -24.89
N VAL A 183 2.43 3.42 -24.34
CA VAL A 183 3.05 3.34 -23.02
C VAL A 183 2.65 4.56 -22.20
N ILE A 184 2.15 4.33 -20.99
CA ILE A 184 1.98 5.37 -19.98
C ILE A 184 2.92 5.07 -18.82
N ILE A 185 3.77 6.03 -18.47
CA ILE A 185 4.74 5.89 -17.38
C ILE A 185 4.84 7.15 -16.53
N SER A 186 4.78 7.05 -15.21
CA SER A 186 4.79 8.24 -14.36
C SER A 186 5.21 7.99 -12.90
N ASN A 187 5.47 9.09 -12.21
CA ASN A 187 5.47 9.18 -10.76
C ASN A 187 4.47 10.29 -10.37
N PRO A 188 3.17 9.98 -10.25
CA PRO A 188 2.14 10.98 -9.97
C PRO A 188 2.30 11.60 -8.57
N PRO A 189 1.60 12.72 -8.29
CA PRO A 189 1.44 13.21 -6.92
C PRO A 189 0.77 12.16 -6.02
N TYR A 190 1.23 12.06 -4.77
CA TYR A 190 0.74 11.01 -3.86
C TYR A 190 -0.48 11.45 -3.05
N GLN A 191 -0.57 12.72 -2.68
CA GLN A 191 -1.67 13.26 -1.89
C GLN A 191 -1.99 14.69 -2.30
N LEU A 192 -3.12 15.18 -1.81
CA LEU A 192 -3.51 16.58 -1.89
C LEU A 192 -2.86 17.35 -0.73
N SER A 193 -2.27 18.52 -1.01
CA SER A 193 -1.83 19.49 0.00
C SER A 193 -2.97 19.88 0.94
N ASP A 194 -2.86 19.57 2.22
CA ASP A 194 -3.88 19.88 3.22
C ASP A 194 -3.59 21.15 4.04
N GLY A 195 -2.61 21.95 3.61
CA GLY A 195 -2.33 23.26 4.23
C GLY A 195 -1.62 23.17 5.59
N GLY A 196 -0.80 22.13 5.81
CA GLY A 196 0.14 22.06 6.95
C GLY A 196 -0.17 20.99 8.00
N GLY A 197 -0.98 19.98 7.68
CA GLY A 197 -1.14 18.80 8.54
C GLY A 197 0.06 17.85 8.44
N THR A 198 0.20 16.93 9.40
CA THR A 198 1.29 15.92 9.44
C THR A 198 1.22 14.87 8.31
N GLY A 199 0.52 15.12 7.20
CA GLY A 199 0.36 14.22 6.06
C GLY A 199 -0.44 12.93 6.33
N MET A 200 -0.60 12.53 7.60
CA MET A 200 -1.31 11.30 8.00
C MET A 200 -2.82 11.35 7.73
N SER A 201 -3.40 12.54 7.56
CA SER A 201 -4.84 12.75 7.30
C SER A 201 -5.16 13.09 5.82
N ALA A 202 -4.11 13.34 5.04
CA ALA A 202 -4.16 13.78 3.65
C ALA A 202 -4.80 12.71 2.77
N ARG A 203 -5.62 13.15 1.82
CA ARG A 203 -6.32 12.26 0.90
C ARG A 203 -5.36 11.81 -0.21
N PRO A 204 -5.27 10.50 -0.49
CA PRO A 204 -4.49 10.03 -1.62
C PRO A 204 -5.10 10.54 -2.93
N ILE A 205 -4.25 10.82 -3.92
CA ILE A 205 -4.68 11.28 -5.25
C ILE A 205 -4.12 10.41 -6.39
N TYR A 206 -3.06 9.65 -6.15
CA TYR A 206 -2.40 8.80 -7.14
C TYR A 206 -3.34 7.77 -7.78
N GLN A 207 -4.35 7.29 -7.04
CA GLN A 207 -5.32 6.31 -7.54
C GLN A 207 -6.09 6.85 -8.77
N PHE A 208 -6.40 8.15 -8.79
CA PHE A 208 -7.11 8.76 -9.90
C PHE A 208 -6.24 8.84 -11.16
N PHE A 209 -4.93 9.06 -11.01
CA PHE A 209 -3.98 9.00 -12.13
C PHE A 209 -3.90 7.59 -12.72
N VAL A 210 -3.80 6.56 -11.87
CA VAL A 210 -3.78 5.16 -12.33
C VAL A 210 -5.09 4.83 -13.06
N GLN A 211 -6.24 5.17 -12.49
CA GLN A 211 -7.54 4.90 -13.11
C GLN A 211 -7.73 5.62 -14.44
N GLN A 212 -7.32 6.89 -14.55
CA GLN A 212 -7.38 7.63 -15.81
C GLN A 212 -6.41 7.06 -16.86
N ALA A 213 -5.22 6.64 -16.45
CA ALA A 213 -4.29 5.97 -17.35
C ALA A 213 -4.85 4.63 -17.86
N LYS A 214 -5.53 3.84 -17.02
CA LYS A 214 -6.21 2.61 -17.44
C LYS A 214 -7.36 2.89 -18.42
N LYS A 215 -8.09 4.01 -18.29
CA LYS A 215 -9.15 4.42 -19.25
C LYS A 215 -8.61 4.67 -20.66
N ILE A 216 -7.43 5.31 -20.77
CA ILE A 216 -6.74 5.49 -22.06
C ILE A 216 -6.37 4.14 -22.72
N ASN A 217 -6.31 3.07 -21.92
CA ASN A 217 -6.10 1.70 -22.37
C ASN A 217 -4.79 1.51 -23.18
N PRO A 218 -3.63 1.96 -22.64
CA PRO A 218 -2.33 1.79 -23.31
C PRO A 218 -1.96 0.30 -23.42
N ARG A 219 -0.91 -0.03 -24.18
CA ARG A 219 -0.38 -1.41 -24.18
C ARG A 219 0.33 -1.72 -22.86
N TYR A 220 1.06 -0.75 -22.34
CA TYR A 220 1.82 -0.86 -21.09
C TYR A 220 1.52 0.34 -20.18
N LEU A 221 1.32 0.06 -18.90
CA LEU A 221 1.17 1.08 -17.85
C LEU A 221 2.14 0.75 -16.71
N SER A 222 2.93 1.73 -16.31
CA SER A 222 3.76 1.64 -15.10
C SER A 222 3.75 2.95 -14.32
N MET A 223 3.51 2.88 -13.03
CA MET A 223 3.58 4.07 -12.16
C MET A 223 4.25 3.75 -10.84
N ILE A 224 4.97 4.73 -10.30
CA ILE A 224 5.43 4.71 -8.91
C ILE A 224 4.31 5.26 -8.03
N ILE A 225 3.85 4.49 -7.04
CA ILE A 225 2.77 4.88 -6.13
C ILE A 225 3.06 4.40 -4.69
N PRO A 226 2.49 5.02 -3.65
CA PRO A 226 2.65 4.58 -2.27
C PRO A 226 2.04 3.19 -2.02
N SER A 227 2.74 2.28 -1.33
CA SER A 227 2.30 0.88 -1.11
C SER A 227 1.11 0.72 -0.16
N ARG A 228 0.67 1.81 0.51
CA ARG A 228 -0.48 1.77 1.44
C ARG A 228 -1.78 1.25 0.84
N TRP A 229 -1.95 1.30 -0.49
CA TRP A 229 -3.14 0.76 -1.15
C TRP A 229 -3.29 -0.76 -0.99
N PHE A 230 -2.21 -1.49 -0.66
CA PHE A 230 -2.28 -2.92 -0.34
C PHE A 230 -3.22 -3.23 0.83
N ALA A 231 -3.25 -2.34 1.82
CA ALA A 231 -4.07 -2.43 3.02
C ALA A 231 -5.49 -1.89 2.82
N GLY A 232 -5.65 -0.98 1.86
CA GLY A 232 -6.82 -0.11 1.73
C GLY A 232 -6.62 1.18 2.53
N GLY A 233 -7.69 1.69 3.13
CA GLY A 233 -7.69 2.95 3.87
C GLY A 233 -8.61 4.01 3.27
N LYS A 234 -8.53 5.24 3.79
CA LYS A 234 -9.44 6.35 3.49
C LYS A 234 -9.49 6.64 1.97
N GLY A 235 -10.55 6.18 1.30
CA GLY A 235 -10.78 6.39 -0.14
C GLY A 235 -10.05 5.42 -1.08
N LEU A 236 -9.45 4.34 -0.57
CA LEU A 236 -8.67 3.38 -1.39
C LEU A 236 -9.32 2.02 -1.54
N GLN A 237 -10.46 1.75 -0.91
CA GLN A 237 -11.05 0.40 -0.89
C GLN A 237 -11.42 -0.10 -2.29
N GLU A 238 -12.09 0.75 -3.08
CA GLU A 238 -12.48 0.44 -4.46
C GLU A 238 -11.26 0.29 -5.37
N PHE A 239 -10.31 1.23 -5.28
CA PHE A 239 -9.06 1.17 -6.02
C PHE A 239 -8.26 -0.10 -5.70
N ARG A 240 -8.19 -0.49 -4.43
CA ARG A 240 -7.55 -1.75 -4.01
C ARG A 240 -8.24 -2.96 -4.62
N ALA A 241 -9.57 -3.03 -4.53
CA ALA A 241 -10.33 -4.14 -5.10
C ALA A 241 -10.11 -4.24 -6.62
N GLU A 242 -10.12 -3.10 -7.33
CA GLU A 242 -9.84 -3.00 -8.75
C GLU A 242 -8.43 -3.50 -9.09
N MET A 243 -7.40 -3.03 -8.38
CA MET A 243 -6.01 -3.38 -8.65
C MET A 243 -5.68 -4.84 -8.31
N LEU A 244 -6.20 -5.39 -7.20
CA LEU A 244 -5.95 -6.77 -6.80
C LEU A 244 -6.67 -7.80 -7.69
N SER A 245 -7.81 -7.42 -8.28
CA SER A 245 -8.58 -8.29 -9.18
C SER A 245 -8.14 -8.21 -10.65
N ASP A 246 -7.32 -7.22 -11.02
CA ASP A 246 -6.84 -7.04 -12.39
C ASP A 246 -5.68 -8.01 -12.71
N ASN A 247 -6.00 -9.08 -13.43
CA ASN A 247 -5.03 -10.11 -13.84
C ASN A 247 -4.06 -9.68 -14.95
N ARG A 248 -4.10 -8.42 -15.37
CA ARG A 248 -3.13 -7.80 -16.29
C ARG A 248 -1.93 -7.19 -15.58
N MET A 249 -1.94 -7.17 -14.24
CA MET A 249 -0.76 -6.80 -13.47
C MET A 249 0.29 -7.91 -13.57
N ARG A 250 1.42 -7.63 -14.22
CA ARG A 250 2.46 -8.63 -14.48
C ARG A 250 3.67 -8.51 -13.58
N LYS A 251 3.96 -7.30 -13.10
CA LYS A 251 5.03 -7.07 -12.13
C LYS A 251 4.61 -6.08 -11.05
N LEU A 252 5.03 -6.32 -9.82
CA LEU A 252 4.88 -5.42 -8.69
C LEU A 252 6.19 -5.46 -7.90
N VAL A 253 6.87 -4.32 -7.81
CA VAL A 253 8.10 -4.18 -7.02
C VAL A 253 7.82 -3.24 -5.87
N ASP A 254 7.98 -3.73 -4.65
CA ASP A 254 7.60 -3.07 -3.41
C ASP A 254 8.81 -2.86 -2.51
N PHE A 255 8.90 -1.66 -1.95
CA PHE A 255 9.91 -1.24 -0.98
C PHE A 255 9.19 -0.87 0.32
N GLU A 256 9.53 -1.54 1.42
CA GLU A 256 8.97 -1.23 2.74
C GLU A 256 9.31 0.20 3.17
N SER A 257 10.54 0.64 2.91
CA SER A 257 10.98 2.01 3.12
C SER A 257 11.11 2.75 1.79
N ALA A 258 10.47 3.92 1.70
CA ALA A 258 10.63 4.78 0.53
C ALA A 258 12.02 5.40 0.41
N SER A 259 12.77 5.50 1.51
CA SER A 259 14.12 6.04 1.52
C SER A 259 15.13 5.21 0.72
N GLU A 260 14.81 3.93 0.46
CA GLU A 260 15.62 3.03 -0.37
C GLU A 260 15.68 3.49 -1.83
N VAL A 261 14.61 4.14 -2.32
CA VAL A 261 14.50 4.59 -3.71
C VAL A 261 14.39 6.12 -3.84
N PHE A 262 14.06 6.81 -2.75
CA PHE A 262 14.00 8.26 -2.64
C PHE A 262 14.78 8.73 -1.40
N PRO A 263 16.12 8.91 -1.49
CA PRO A 263 16.93 9.32 -0.35
C PRO A 263 16.42 10.62 0.29
N GLY A 264 16.20 10.62 1.60
CA GLY A 264 15.70 11.78 2.35
C GLY A 264 14.18 11.98 2.32
N VAL A 265 13.42 11.12 1.65
CA VAL A 265 11.96 11.19 1.61
C VAL A 265 11.36 10.11 2.52
N ASP A 266 10.53 10.54 3.47
CA ASP A 266 9.79 9.63 4.35
C ASP A 266 8.33 9.51 3.89
N ILE A 267 7.97 8.35 3.35
CA ILE A 267 6.60 8.01 2.96
C ILE A 267 6.15 6.82 3.79
N ALA A 268 5.29 7.11 4.77
CA ALA A 268 4.69 6.10 5.61
C ALA A 268 3.99 5.00 4.77
N GLY A 269 4.37 3.75 5.02
CA GLY A 269 3.89 2.55 4.32
C GLY A 269 4.73 2.12 3.13
N GLY A 270 5.76 2.89 2.73
CA GLY A 270 6.64 2.56 1.61
C GLY A 270 6.06 2.90 0.24
N VAL A 271 6.76 2.48 -0.80
CA VAL A 271 6.42 2.77 -2.21
C VAL A 271 6.60 1.53 -3.07
N CYS A 272 5.81 1.45 -4.13
CA CYS A 272 5.93 0.41 -5.13
C CYS A 272 5.90 1.00 -6.54
N TYR A 273 6.41 0.26 -7.50
CA TYR A 273 6.06 0.44 -8.90
C TYR A 273 5.56 -0.87 -9.49
N PHE A 274 4.81 -0.78 -10.57
CA PHE A 274 4.16 -1.94 -11.17
C PHE A 274 4.25 -1.91 -12.69
N LEU A 275 4.11 -3.06 -13.32
CA LEU A 275 3.90 -3.19 -14.76
C LEU A 275 2.53 -3.84 -14.99
N TRP A 276 1.66 -3.12 -15.67
CA TRP A 276 0.38 -3.59 -16.17
C TRP A 276 0.43 -3.70 -17.70
N GLU A 277 -0.07 -4.80 -18.24
CA GLU A 277 -0.04 -5.12 -19.67
C GLU A 277 -1.44 -5.39 -20.19
N ARG A 278 -1.95 -4.55 -21.09
CA ARG A 278 -3.33 -4.70 -21.59
C ARG A 278 -3.61 -6.05 -22.23
N ASP A 279 -2.65 -6.50 -23.03
CA ASP A 279 -2.80 -7.61 -23.97
C ASP A 279 -2.39 -8.96 -23.35
N THR A 280 -1.94 -9.00 -22.09
CA THR A 280 -1.55 -10.24 -21.40
C THR A 280 -2.25 -10.39 -20.05
N GLN A 281 -2.66 -11.62 -19.73
CA GLN A 281 -3.26 -11.96 -18.44
C GLN A 281 -2.46 -13.07 -17.78
N GLY A 282 -2.35 -13.04 -16.46
CA GLY A 282 -1.66 -14.10 -15.72
C GLY A 282 -1.31 -13.72 -14.29
N PRO A 283 -0.51 -14.55 -13.61
CA PRO A 283 0.02 -14.18 -12.30
C PRO A 283 0.98 -13.00 -12.41
N CYS A 284 1.12 -12.30 -11.29
CA CYS A 284 2.05 -11.20 -11.10
C CYS A 284 3.36 -11.72 -10.50
N GLU A 285 4.49 -11.31 -11.05
CA GLU A 285 5.79 -11.37 -10.37
C GLU A 285 5.83 -10.25 -9.32
N ILE A 286 5.99 -10.61 -8.05
CA ILE A 286 6.05 -9.70 -6.93
C ILE A 286 7.45 -9.77 -6.35
N THR A 287 8.15 -8.63 -6.34
CA THR A 287 9.44 -8.46 -5.69
C THR A 287 9.25 -7.58 -4.47
N SER A 288 9.31 -8.17 -3.29
CA SER A 288 9.29 -7.44 -2.02
C SER A 288 10.71 -7.28 -1.50
N PHE A 289 11.16 -6.04 -1.29
CA PHE A 289 12.45 -5.75 -0.66
C PHE A 289 12.29 -5.73 0.86
N TYR A 290 13.11 -6.54 1.53
CA TYR A 290 13.20 -6.59 2.98
C TYR A 290 14.67 -6.46 3.40
N GLU A 291 14.99 -5.44 4.21
CA GLU A 291 16.38 -5.12 4.59
C GLU A 291 17.33 -5.03 3.36
N GLY A 292 16.83 -4.47 2.26
CA GLY A 292 17.56 -4.35 0.98
C GLY A 292 17.70 -5.65 0.18
N LYS A 293 17.18 -6.78 0.65
CA LYS A 293 17.21 -8.06 -0.06
C LYS A 293 15.90 -8.30 -0.81
N PRO A 294 15.94 -8.57 -2.13
CA PRO A 294 14.73 -8.87 -2.90
C PRO A 294 14.27 -10.30 -2.65
N VAL A 295 12.97 -10.47 -2.39
CA VAL A 295 12.30 -11.76 -2.37
C VAL A 295 11.25 -11.78 -3.47
N ILE A 296 11.37 -12.75 -4.38
CA ILE A 296 10.52 -12.87 -5.56
C ILE A 296 9.47 -13.96 -5.34
N SER A 297 8.26 -13.70 -5.80
CA SER A 297 7.19 -14.68 -5.85
C SER A 297 6.28 -14.44 -7.05
N VAL A 298 5.72 -15.50 -7.63
CA VAL A 298 4.78 -15.41 -8.74
C VAL A 298 3.42 -15.91 -8.28
N ARG A 299 2.42 -15.02 -8.22
CA ARG A 299 1.06 -15.33 -7.76
C ARG A 299 0.01 -14.35 -8.27
N SER A 300 -1.26 -14.73 -8.17
CA SER A 300 -2.37 -13.79 -8.29
C SER A 300 -2.35 -12.82 -7.11
N LEU A 301 -2.60 -11.54 -7.36
CA LEU A 301 -2.62 -10.51 -6.30
C LEU A 301 -3.78 -10.74 -5.30
N ASN A 302 -4.86 -11.36 -5.75
CA ASN A 302 -6.03 -11.75 -4.97
C ASN A 302 -6.03 -13.24 -4.56
N GLU A 303 -4.86 -13.89 -4.50
CA GLU A 303 -4.75 -15.30 -4.04
C GLU A 303 -5.40 -15.52 -2.67
N PHE A 304 -5.32 -14.52 -1.78
CA PHE A 304 -5.91 -14.55 -0.45
C PHE A 304 -6.89 -13.37 -0.26
N PRO A 305 -7.76 -13.40 0.77
CA PRO A 305 -8.69 -12.30 1.06
C PRO A 305 -8.00 -10.95 1.31
N THR A 306 -6.73 -10.99 1.71
CA THR A 306 -5.86 -9.81 1.74
C THR A 306 -4.60 -10.02 0.91
N PHE A 307 -4.03 -8.92 0.43
CA PHE A 307 -2.73 -8.97 -0.23
C PHE A 307 -1.64 -9.20 0.81
N ILE A 308 -0.94 -10.32 0.70
CA ILE A 308 0.25 -10.61 1.51
C ILE A 308 1.43 -9.87 0.90
N ARG A 309 1.87 -8.80 1.58
CA ARG A 309 2.96 -7.95 1.12
C ARG A 309 4.30 -8.69 1.10
N ASN A 310 4.67 -9.34 2.20
CA ASN A 310 5.95 -10.02 2.33
C ASN A 310 5.90 -11.40 1.65
N SER A 311 6.68 -11.56 0.60
CA SER A 311 6.68 -12.79 -0.21
C SER A 311 7.21 -14.02 0.53
N GLN A 312 8.00 -13.86 1.60
CA GLN A 312 8.50 -14.99 2.42
C GLN A 312 7.39 -15.65 3.24
N ALA A 313 6.30 -14.93 3.55
CA ALA A 313 5.18 -15.49 4.31
C ALA A 313 4.30 -16.43 3.47
N VAL A 314 4.25 -16.24 2.15
CA VAL A 314 3.31 -16.96 1.28
C VAL A 314 3.55 -18.47 1.24
N PRO A 315 4.78 -18.98 1.08
CA PRO A 315 5.04 -20.43 1.15
C PRO A 315 4.59 -21.04 2.49
N ILE A 316 4.83 -20.33 3.60
CA ILE A 316 4.44 -20.77 4.94
C ILE A 316 2.91 -20.88 5.06
N ILE A 317 2.19 -19.82 4.63
CA ILE A 317 0.71 -19.81 4.62
C ILE A 317 0.20 -20.97 3.77
N ARG A 318 0.64 -21.09 2.51
CA ARG A 318 0.21 -22.17 1.61
C ARG A 318 0.43 -23.54 2.24
N LYS A 319 1.60 -23.76 2.82
CA LYS A 319 1.98 -25.03 3.46
C LYS A 319 1.05 -25.38 4.61
N ILE A 320 0.76 -24.43 5.50
CA ILE A 320 -0.11 -24.63 6.65
C ILE A 320 -1.56 -24.86 6.20
N LEU A 321 -2.07 -24.04 5.28
CA LEU A 321 -3.44 -24.19 4.77
C LEU A 321 -3.65 -25.51 4.02
N ALA A 322 -2.62 -26.01 3.32
CA ALA A 322 -2.67 -27.29 2.59
C ALA A 322 -2.83 -28.51 3.52
N LYS A 323 -2.58 -28.37 4.83
CA LYS A 323 -2.85 -29.44 5.80
C LYS A 323 -4.33 -29.72 6.00
N ASN A 324 -5.21 -28.82 5.56
CA ASN A 324 -6.67 -29.01 5.58
C ASN A 324 -7.22 -29.41 6.97
N GLU A 325 -6.61 -28.88 8.04
CA GLU A 325 -7.05 -29.11 9.42
C GLU A 325 -8.54 -28.80 9.57
N ASN A 326 -9.28 -29.68 10.25
CA ASN A 326 -10.72 -29.57 10.49
C ASN A 326 -11.52 -29.17 9.22
N ASN A 327 -11.27 -29.86 8.11
CA ASN A 327 -11.92 -29.59 6.83
C ASN A 327 -11.82 -28.11 6.39
N ASN A 328 -10.62 -27.54 6.52
CA ASN A 328 -10.28 -26.16 6.19
C ASN A 328 -10.96 -25.09 7.04
N LYS A 329 -11.61 -25.44 8.15
CA LYS A 329 -12.14 -24.45 9.09
C LYS A 329 -11.02 -23.59 9.67
N ARG A 330 -11.33 -22.32 9.89
CA ARG A 330 -10.37 -21.30 10.32
C ARG A 330 -10.85 -20.60 11.58
N LEU A 331 -9.92 -20.04 12.34
CA LEU A 331 -10.26 -19.36 13.59
C LEU A 331 -11.14 -18.12 13.38
N ASN A 332 -11.17 -17.50 12.20
CA ASN A 332 -12.13 -16.42 11.93
C ASN A 332 -13.60 -16.89 12.03
N GLU A 333 -13.89 -18.18 11.86
CA GLU A 333 -15.23 -18.77 12.06
C GLU A 333 -15.56 -18.97 13.53
N ARG A 334 -14.55 -19.23 14.38
CA ARG A 334 -14.69 -19.46 15.82
C ARG A 334 -14.68 -18.18 16.65
N VAL A 335 -13.79 -17.24 16.33
CA VAL A 335 -13.64 -15.98 17.05
C VAL A 335 -14.90 -15.12 16.85
N SER A 336 -15.43 -14.59 17.95
CA SER A 336 -16.65 -13.79 17.91
C SER A 336 -16.49 -12.51 17.07
N SER A 337 -17.60 -12.01 16.53
CA SER A 337 -17.68 -10.63 16.07
C SER A 337 -17.52 -9.63 17.22
N ARG A 338 -17.48 -8.33 16.88
CA ARG A 338 -17.56 -7.23 17.86
C ARG A 338 -18.86 -7.35 18.66
N LYS A 339 -18.82 -6.86 19.91
CA LYS A 339 -19.94 -6.90 20.87
C LYS A 339 -20.49 -8.33 21.04
N PRO A 340 -19.65 -9.30 21.47
CA PRO A 340 -20.10 -10.68 21.65
C PRO A 340 -21.30 -10.84 22.60
N PHE A 341 -21.50 -9.86 23.49
CA PHE A 341 -22.63 -9.82 24.41
C PHE A 341 -23.57 -8.61 24.22
N GLY A 342 -23.50 -7.92 23.08
CA GLY A 342 -24.30 -6.71 22.81
C GLY A 342 -23.79 -5.40 23.47
N LEU A 343 -22.81 -5.47 24.37
CA LEU A 343 -22.36 -4.34 25.18
C LEU A 343 -21.25 -3.51 24.49
N PRO A 344 -21.43 -2.20 24.27
CA PRO A 344 -20.38 -1.33 23.71
C PRO A 344 -19.27 -1.03 24.73
N SER A 345 -18.10 -0.57 24.24
CA SER A 345 -16.95 -0.26 25.12
C SER A 345 -17.20 0.84 26.14
N ASN A 346 -18.13 1.76 25.87
CA ASN A 346 -18.53 2.85 26.77
C ASN A 346 -19.72 2.50 27.68
N TYR A 347 -20.14 1.23 27.74
CA TYR A 347 -21.19 0.80 28.65
C TYR A 347 -20.81 1.12 30.10
N ALA A 348 -21.71 1.77 30.84
CA ALA A 348 -21.45 2.17 32.22
C ALA A 348 -21.55 0.96 33.16
N PRO A 349 -20.48 0.62 33.92
CA PRO A 349 -20.53 -0.48 34.88
C PRO A 349 -21.66 -0.34 35.89
N LYS A 350 -22.30 -1.45 36.23
CA LYS A 350 -23.34 -1.54 37.25
C LYS A 350 -22.76 -2.03 38.59
N SER A 351 -23.49 -1.78 39.67
CA SER A 351 -23.12 -2.25 41.02
C SER A 351 -23.48 -3.73 41.26
N LYS A 352 -24.45 -4.26 40.52
CA LYS A 352 -24.91 -5.65 40.55
C LYS A 352 -25.37 -6.10 39.17
N GLY A 353 -25.40 -7.40 38.94
CA GLY A 353 -25.85 -8.00 37.69
C GLY A 353 -24.98 -9.17 37.27
N VAL A 354 -24.83 -9.36 35.97
CA VAL A 354 -23.95 -10.40 35.41
C VAL A 354 -22.50 -9.90 35.45
N PRO A 355 -21.54 -10.68 35.99
CA PRO A 355 -20.14 -10.32 35.95
C PRO A 355 -19.67 -10.02 34.52
N CYS A 356 -19.06 -8.85 34.30
CA CYS A 356 -18.70 -8.38 32.97
C CYS A 356 -17.27 -7.82 32.95
N TRP A 357 -16.45 -8.31 32.01
CA TRP A 357 -15.12 -7.79 31.72
C TRP A 357 -15.21 -6.54 30.84
N PHE A 358 -14.79 -5.41 31.40
CA PHE A 358 -14.68 -4.11 30.71
C PHE A 358 -13.26 -3.92 30.17
N THR A 359 -12.92 -2.71 29.70
CA THR A 359 -11.53 -2.35 29.35
C THR A 359 -10.54 -2.80 30.43
N GLN A 360 -9.29 -3.07 30.04
CA GLN A 360 -8.26 -3.54 30.98
C GLN A 360 -8.09 -2.62 32.20
N LYS A 361 -8.32 -1.30 32.03
CA LYS A 361 -8.30 -0.30 33.11
C LYS A 361 -9.42 -0.49 34.14
N ILE A 362 -10.62 -0.91 33.71
CA ILE A 362 -11.79 -1.07 34.58
C ILE A 362 -11.83 -2.48 35.19
N GLY A 363 -11.47 -3.50 34.40
CA GLY A 363 -11.48 -4.90 34.84
C GLY A 363 -12.88 -5.48 34.97
N LEU A 364 -13.06 -6.41 35.92
CA LEU A 364 -14.32 -7.12 36.16
C LEU A 364 -15.26 -6.29 37.03
N LYS A 365 -16.47 -6.02 36.53
CA LYS A 365 -17.58 -5.37 37.24
C LYS A 365 -18.88 -6.08 36.88
N PHE A 366 -20.00 -5.38 36.80
CA PHE A 366 -21.29 -5.96 36.44
C PHE A 366 -21.96 -5.23 35.26
N ALA A 367 -22.72 -5.98 34.48
CA ALA A 367 -23.66 -5.49 33.48
C ALA A 367 -25.09 -5.91 33.83
N SER A 368 -26.09 -5.14 33.38
CA SER A 368 -27.50 -5.53 33.57
C SER A 368 -27.80 -6.79 32.78
N SER A 369 -28.52 -7.74 33.38
CA SER A 369 -28.95 -8.96 32.68
C SER A 369 -29.87 -8.67 31.49
N SER A 370 -30.66 -7.59 31.56
CA SER A 370 -31.52 -7.12 30.47
C SER A 370 -30.78 -6.67 29.21
N ASP A 371 -29.50 -6.30 29.35
CA ASP A 371 -28.73 -5.67 28.27
C ASP A 371 -27.82 -6.68 27.56
N ILE A 372 -27.77 -7.92 28.06
CA ILE A 372 -26.89 -8.97 27.55
C ILE A 372 -27.59 -9.76 26.46
N LEU A 373 -26.93 -9.83 25.31
CA LEU A 373 -27.31 -10.71 24.21
C LEU A 373 -26.37 -11.90 24.18
N ASP A 374 -26.88 -13.13 24.19
CA ASP A 374 -26.04 -14.35 24.15
C ASP A 374 -26.45 -15.27 23.00
N GLU A 375 -26.56 -14.72 21.79
CA GLU A 375 -27.03 -15.42 20.59
C GLU A 375 -26.21 -16.68 20.25
N HIS A 376 -24.96 -16.74 20.71
CA HIS A 376 -24.03 -17.85 20.46
C HIS A 376 -23.84 -18.79 21.66
N GLY A 377 -24.57 -18.58 22.76
CA GLY A 377 -24.52 -19.44 23.95
C GLY A 377 -23.13 -19.49 24.60
N PHE A 378 -22.47 -18.34 24.70
CA PHE A 378 -21.16 -18.19 25.30
C PHE A 378 -21.23 -18.02 26.81
N LEU A 379 -22.27 -17.40 27.35
CA LEU A 379 -22.31 -16.93 28.75
C LEU A 379 -21.96 -18.03 29.74
N ASN A 380 -22.55 -19.22 29.58
CA ASN A 380 -22.39 -20.35 30.50
C ASN A 380 -21.18 -21.26 30.21
N LYS A 381 -20.22 -20.80 29.40
CA LYS A 381 -19.00 -21.54 29.03
C LYS A 381 -17.76 -20.90 29.63
N TRP A 382 -16.67 -21.66 29.74
CA TRP A 382 -15.33 -21.08 29.91
C TRP A 382 -14.92 -20.39 28.62
N LYS A 383 -14.31 -19.20 28.70
CA LYS A 383 -13.98 -18.37 27.53
C LYS A 383 -12.55 -17.86 27.60
N LEU A 384 -11.88 -17.79 26.45
CA LEU A 384 -10.68 -16.95 26.32
C LEU A 384 -11.10 -15.61 25.72
N LEU A 385 -10.96 -14.54 26.51
CA LEU A 385 -11.16 -13.17 26.06
C LEU A 385 -9.83 -12.59 25.60
N ILE A 386 -9.83 -12.03 24.39
CA ILE A 386 -8.68 -11.35 23.80
C ILE A 386 -9.02 -9.89 23.51
N PRO A 387 -8.08 -8.94 23.70
CA PRO A 387 -8.36 -7.53 23.49
C PRO A 387 -8.57 -7.24 22.00
N PHE A 388 -9.49 -6.34 21.68
CA PHE A 388 -9.75 -5.90 20.31
C PHE A 388 -8.56 -5.13 19.70
N ALA A 389 -7.76 -4.45 20.53
CA ALA A 389 -6.59 -3.70 20.11
C ALA A 389 -5.31 -4.22 20.82
N PRO A 390 -4.82 -5.43 20.49
CA PRO A 390 -3.72 -6.08 21.22
C PRO A 390 -2.36 -5.40 21.07
N ILE A 391 -2.18 -4.60 20.01
CA ILE A 391 -0.91 -3.98 19.63
C ILE A 391 -1.02 -2.45 19.64
N ALA A 392 -1.93 -1.90 20.44
CA ALA A 392 -2.11 -0.45 20.56
C ALA A 392 -0.77 0.22 20.89
N GLY A 393 -0.38 1.23 20.10
CA GLY A 393 0.91 1.90 20.21
C GLY A 393 2.05 1.30 19.38
N GLN A 394 1.92 0.06 18.89
CA GLN A 394 2.86 -0.53 17.94
C GLN A 394 2.42 -0.23 16.51
N THR A 395 3.10 0.70 15.85
CA THR A 395 2.82 1.14 14.47
C THR A 395 3.92 0.75 13.48
N ASP A 396 5.08 0.33 13.99
CA ASP A 396 6.22 -0.12 13.20
C ASP A 396 6.29 -1.65 13.18
N PHE A 397 5.94 -2.24 12.03
CA PHE A 397 6.00 -3.68 11.76
C PHE A 397 7.33 -4.15 11.18
N SER A 398 8.32 -3.26 11.07
CA SER A 398 9.71 -3.70 10.81
C SER A 398 10.30 -4.42 12.03
N LYS A 399 9.79 -4.11 13.23
CA LYS A 399 10.17 -4.76 14.49
C LYS A 399 9.25 -5.95 14.84
N PRO A 400 9.74 -6.92 15.64
CA PRO A 400 8.91 -8.03 16.10
C PRO A 400 7.63 -7.58 16.82
N VAL A 401 6.50 -8.21 16.49
CA VAL A 401 5.18 -7.80 16.99
C VAL A 401 4.75 -8.63 18.20
N GLY A 402 4.25 -7.95 19.24
CA GLY A 402 3.80 -8.56 20.49
C GLY A 402 2.30 -8.81 20.53
N PHE A 403 1.80 -9.80 19.78
CA PHE A 403 0.40 -10.24 19.93
C PHE A 403 0.23 -11.06 21.20
N TYR A 404 -0.94 -10.91 21.84
CA TYR A 404 -1.52 -11.73 22.91
C TYR A 404 -0.53 -12.42 23.87
N TYR A 405 -0.53 -11.97 25.12
CA TYR A 405 0.29 -12.51 26.19
C TYR A 405 -0.52 -12.52 27.49
N ASP A 406 0.01 -13.15 28.55
CA ASP A 406 -0.72 -13.33 29.82
C ASP A 406 -1.29 -12.04 30.40
N GLY A 407 -0.56 -10.93 30.27
CA GLY A 407 -0.98 -9.64 30.80
C GLY A 407 -2.21 -9.06 30.11
N ASN A 408 -2.44 -9.35 28.82
CA ASN A 408 -3.49 -8.69 28.04
C ASN A 408 -4.71 -9.57 27.71
N VAL A 409 -4.69 -10.89 27.97
CA VAL A 409 -5.83 -11.80 27.79
C VAL A 409 -6.53 -12.15 29.10
N ARG A 410 -7.78 -12.67 29.06
CA ARG A 410 -8.50 -13.14 30.26
C ARG A 410 -9.17 -14.49 30.03
N VAL A 411 -9.03 -15.41 30.98
CA VAL A 411 -9.84 -16.64 31.03
C VAL A 411 -11.08 -16.35 31.86
N ALA A 412 -12.22 -16.19 31.20
CA ALA A 412 -13.48 -15.83 31.85
C ALA A 412 -14.31 -17.09 32.19
N LYS A 413 -14.87 -17.11 33.40
CA LYS A 413 -15.64 -18.24 33.95
C LYS A 413 -17.04 -18.35 33.34
N PRO A 414 -17.72 -19.51 33.43
CA PRO A 414 -19.16 -19.59 33.20
C PRO A 414 -19.92 -18.53 34.00
N GLY A 415 -20.85 -17.83 33.35
CA GLY A 415 -21.60 -16.70 33.91
C GLY A 415 -20.93 -15.33 33.75
N GLU A 416 -19.69 -15.25 33.25
CA GLU A 416 -19.01 -13.97 32.99
C GLU A 416 -19.11 -13.55 31.51
N CYS A 417 -19.53 -12.31 31.23
CA CYS A 417 -19.59 -11.70 29.90
C CYS A 417 -18.49 -10.64 29.69
N CYS A 418 -18.52 -9.91 28.57
CA CYS A 418 -17.58 -8.82 28.28
C CYS A 418 -18.16 -7.73 27.38
N THR A 419 -17.58 -6.53 27.44
CA THR A 419 -17.87 -5.46 26.49
C THR A 419 -17.10 -5.63 25.18
N GLU A 420 -17.42 -4.80 24.18
CA GLU A 420 -16.74 -4.70 22.88
C GLU A 420 -15.22 -4.49 22.93
N SER A 421 -14.67 -4.13 24.09
CA SER A 421 -13.23 -4.05 24.30
C SER A 421 -12.54 -5.42 24.15
N TRP A 422 -13.31 -6.51 24.21
CA TRP A 422 -12.87 -7.89 24.07
C TRP A 422 -13.58 -8.60 22.90
N LEU A 423 -12.90 -9.59 22.34
CA LEU A 423 -13.49 -10.66 21.55
C LEU A 423 -13.46 -11.97 22.36
N VAL A 424 -14.44 -12.84 22.13
CA VAL A 424 -14.40 -14.23 22.60
C VAL A 424 -13.62 -15.03 21.57
N ALA A 425 -12.38 -15.39 21.88
CA ALA A 425 -11.52 -16.17 20.98
C ALA A 425 -11.98 -17.64 20.88
N CYS A 426 -12.41 -18.20 22.00
CA CYS A 426 -13.00 -19.52 22.10
C CYS A 426 -13.95 -19.60 23.31
N ALA A 427 -14.87 -20.56 23.27
CA ALA A 427 -15.78 -20.88 24.36
C ALA A 427 -15.98 -22.41 24.47
N PHE A 428 -15.61 -23.00 25.61
CA PHE A 428 -15.67 -24.45 25.85
C PHE A 428 -16.36 -24.77 27.19
N SER A 429 -16.80 -26.02 27.35
CA SER A 429 -17.41 -26.50 28.60
C SER A 429 -16.41 -26.62 29.75
N THR A 430 -15.12 -26.80 29.47
CA THR A 430 -14.06 -27.00 30.48
C THR A 430 -13.00 -25.91 30.40
N LYS A 431 -12.35 -25.63 31.53
CA LYS A 431 -11.26 -24.64 31.62
C LYS A 431 -10.02 -25.14 30.88
N GLU A 432 -9.77 -26.45 30.94
CA GLU A 432 -8.61 -27.13 30.39
C GLU A 432 -8.55 -26.92 28.87
N LYS A 433 -9.66 -27.09 28.14
CA LYS A 433 -9.73 -26.80 26.70
C LYS A 433 -9.45 -25.34 26.36
N VAL A 434 -9.90 -24.40 27.21
CA VAL A 434 -9.57 -22.98 27.04
C VAL A 434 -8.08 -22.72 27.23
N LEU A 435 -7.43 -23.40 28.17
CA LEU A 435 -5.99 -23.30 28.39
C LEU A 435 -5.18 -23.93 27.24
N SER A 436 -5.63 -25.06 26.70
CA SER A 436 -5.04 -25.68 25.50
C SER A 436 -5.18 -24.78 24.27
N PHE A 437 -6.35 -24.17 24.05
CA PHE A 437 -6.51 -23.18 22.99
C PHE A 437 -5.62 -21.94 23.21
N LYS A 438 -5.49 -21.50 24.47
CA LYS A 438 -4.63 -20.37 24.82
C LYS A 438 -3.16 -20.66 24.49
N SER A 439 -2.63 -21.83 24.84
CA SER A 439 -1.24 -22.20 24.49
C SER A 439 -1.04 -22.26 22.97
N TYR A 440 -2.01 -22.80 22.22
CA TYR A 440 -2.02 -22.75 20.75
C TYR A 440 -1.92 -21.32 20.21
N LEU A 441 -2.79 -20.42 20.69
CA LEU A 441 -2.78 -19.01 20.28
C LEU A 441 -1.47 -18.28 20.63
N PHE A 442 -0.76 -18.72 21.67
CA PHE A 442 0.46 -18.08 22.18
C PHE A 442 1.72 -18.48 21.41
N THR A 443 1.68 -19.54 20.60
CA THR A 443 2.80 -19.91 19.72
C THR A 443 3.15 -18.78 18.75
N LYS A 444 4.43 -18.62 18.44
CA LYS A 444 4.90 -17.63 17.44
C LYS A 444 4.33 -17.96 16.06
N THR A 445 4.20 -19.24 15.72
CA THR A 445 3.66 -19.68 14.43
C THR A 445 2.22 -19.20 14.24
N VAL A 446 1.35 -19.33 15.25
CA VAL A 446 -0.05 -18.85 15.16
C VAL A 446 -0.12 -17.33 15.12
N ARG A 447 0.66 -16.64 15.96
CA ARG A 447 0.71 -15.17 15.97
C ARG A 447 1.33 -14.59 14.70
N PHE A 448 2.22 -15.33 14.04
CA PHE A 448 2.73 -14.99 12.71
C PHE A 448 1.65 -15.07 11.63
N LEU A 449 0.82 -16.11 11.64
CA LEU A 449 -0.32 -16.20 10.72
C LEU A 449 -1.34 -15.08 10.95
N LEU A 450 -1.57 -14.70 12.22
CA LEU A 450 -2.37 -13.53 12.57
C LEU A 450 -1.79 -12.26 11.95
N LEU A 451 -0.49 -12.02 12.12
CA LEU A 451 0.21 -10.83 11.61
C LEU A 451 -0.05 -10.61 10.11
N GLN A 452 -0.16 -11.67 9.31
CA GLN A 452 -0.35 -11.57 7.85
C GLN A 452 -1.69 -10.92 7.44
N MET A 453 -2.66 -10.86 8.34
CA MET A 453 -3.93 -10.16 8.12
C MET A 453 -3.99 -8.79 8.80
N VAL A 454 -3.05 -8.46 9.68
CA VAL A 454 -3.14 -7.27 10.55
C VAL A 454 -2.56 -6.05 9.84
N MET A 455 -3.43 -5.08 9.57
CA MET A 455 -3.06 -3.81 8.92
C MET A 455 -3.11 -2.59 9.85
N SER A 456 -3.63 -2.77 11.07
CA SER A 456 -3.80 -1.69 12.05
C SER A 456 -3.81 -2.25 13.47
N GLN A 457 -3.84 -1.39 14.48
CA GLN A 457 -3.91 -1.82 15.88
C GLN A 457 -5.15 -2.67 16.21
N ASN A 458 -6.23 -2.53 15.45
CA ASN A 458 -7.45 -3.28 15.66
C ASN A 458 -7.36 -4.66 15.02
N VAL A 459 -7.60 -5.69 15.83
CA VAL A 459 -7.65 -7.09 15.40
C VAL A 459 -9.10 -7.59 15.57
N THR A 460 -9.73 -7.88 14.44
CA THR A 460 -11.10 -8.37 14.32
C THR A 460 -11.11 -9.88 14.05
N ARG A 461 -12.29 -10.53 14.11
CA ARG A 461 -12.41 -11.95 13.73
C ARG A 461 -11.82 -12.27 12.36
N GLN A 462 -11.92 -11.37 11.38
CA GLN A 462 -11.41 -11.62 10.02
C GLN A 462 -9.90 -11.77 9.98
N ASN A 463 -9.16 -11.20 10.94
CA ASN A 463 -7.71 -11.31 10.98
C ASN A 463 -7.23 -12.73 11.32
N PHE A 464 -8.12 -13.59 11.85
CA PHE A 464 -7.81 -14.97 12.19
C PHE A 464 -7.94 -15.95 11.00
N TYR A 465 -8.13 -15.44 9.77
CA TYR A 465 -8.42 -16.24 8.58
C TYR A 465 -7.34 -17.29 8.26
N PHE A 466 -6.06 -16.97 8.41
CA PHE A 466 -4.99 -17.92 8.08
C PHE A 466 -4.73 -18.97 9.15
N ILE A 467 -5.34 -18.86 10.33
CA ILE A 467 -5.05 -19.74 11.45
C ILE A 467 -6.00 -20.95 11.36
N PRO A 468 -5.46 -22.18 11.24
CA PRO A 468 -6.30 -23.38 11.25
C PRO A 468 -7.08 -23.52 12.56
N ASP A 469 -8.36 -23.87 12.46
CA ASP A 469 -9.12 -24.37 13.60
C ASP A 469 -8.79 -25.86 13.78
N LEU A 470 -8.36 -26.28 14.97
CA LEU A 470 -8.00 -27.68 15.23
C LEU A 470 -9.20 -28.54 15.66
N GLU A 471 -10.40 -27.95 15.73
CA GLU A 471 -11.64 -28.52 16.27
C GLU A 471 -11.58 -28.77 17.78
N ASP A 472 -10.68 -29.68 18.17
CA ASP A 472 -10.43 -30.08 19.54
C ASP A 472 -9.04 -29.63 20.00
N TYR A 473 -8.96 -29.23 21.26
CA TYR A 473 -7.77 -28.64 21.87
C TYR A 473 -7.48 -29.39 23.17
N GLU A 474 -6.32 -30.04 23.22
CA GLU A 474 -5.90 -30.84 24.37
C GLU A 474 -4.41 -30.64 24.63
N GLY A 475 -4.03 -30.67 25.91
CA GLY A 475 -2.65 -30.51 26.35
C GLY A 475 -2.10 -29.11 26.12
N GLU A 476 -0.80 -29.03 25.86
CA GLU A 476 -0.07 -27.79 25.62
C GLU A 476 0.51 -27.78 24.20
N TYR A 477 0.32 -26.67 23.48
CA TYR A 477 0.90 -26.48 22.16
C TYR A 477 2.16 -25.63 22.26
N THR A 478 3.23 -26.09 21.64
CA THR A 478 4.48 -25.35 21.49
C THR A 478 4.78 -25.09 20.01
N ASP A 479 5.69 -24.15 19.74
CA ASP A 479 6.13 -23.91 18.37
C ASP A 479 6.82 -25.13 17.76
N GLU A 480 7.57 -25.93 18.53
CA GLU A 480 8.17 -27.18 18.04
C GLU A 480 7.10 -28.18 17.58
N LEU A 481 6.00 -28.31 18.36
CA LEU A 481 4.88 -29.17 18.00
C LEU A 481 4.23 -28.71 16.69
N LEU A 482 3.96 -27.41 16.54
CA LEU A 482 3.31 -26.86 15.35
C LEU A 482 4.22 -26.89 14.13
N ARG A 483 5.52 -26.63 14.29
CA ARG A 483 6.52 -26.78 13.23
C ARG A 483 6.54 -28.20 12.68
N LYS A 484 6.57 -29.20 13.57
CA LYS A 484 6.49 -30.62 13.16
C LYS A 484 5.16 -30.94 12.50
N ARG A 485 4.04 -30.48 13.07
CA ARG A 485 2.69 -30.72 12.54
C ARG A 485 2.52 -30.18 11.12
N TRP A 486 3.02 -28.97 10.86
CA TRP A 486 2.81 -28.28 9.59
C TRP A 486 3.99 -28.37 8.62
N GLY A 487 5.12 -28.94 9.04
CA GLY A 487 6.33 -29.08 8.21
C GLY A 487 7.05 -27.76 7.98
N VAL A 488 7.06 -26.88 8.98
CA VAL A 488 7.79 -25.60 8.94
C VAL A 488 9.29 -25.88 9.04
N SER A 489 10.06 -25.44 8.05
CA SER A 489 11.51 -25.63 8.01
C SER A 489 12.22 -24.70 9.00
N ASP A 490 13.51 -24.95 9.25
CA ASP A 490 14.31 -24.07 10.11
C ASP A 490 14.46 -22.65 9.53
N GLU A 491 14.57 -22.53 8.20
CA GLU A 491 14.61 -21.23 7.53
C GLU A 491 13.30 -20.46 7.69
N GLU A 492 12.17 -21.13 7.48
CA GLU A 492 10.84 -20.53 7.69
C GLU A 492 10.60 -20.18 9.16
N TRP A 493 11.06 -21.03 10.08
CA TRP A 493 11.00 -20.77 11.51
C TRP A 493 11.83 -19.54 11.90
N ASN A 494 13.06 -19.41 11.41
CA ASN A 494 13.89 -18.22 11.67
C ASN A 494 13.19 -16.95 11.19
N PHE A 495 12.49 -17.02 10.06
CA PHE A 495 11.66 -15.91 9.59
C PHE A 495 10.48 -15.63 10.53
N ILE A 496 9.70 -16.64 10.91
CA ILE A 496 8.60 -16.51 11.88
C ILE A 496 9.09 -15.88 13.19
N ASP A 497 10.20 -16.40 13.72
CA ASP A 497 10.81 -16.00 14.98
C ASP A 497 11.27 -14.53 14.95
N SER A 498 11.88 -14.09 13.83
CA SER A 498 12.28 -12.69 13.64
C SER A 498 11.10 -11.71 13.53
N LYS A 499 9.87 -12.18 13.32
CA LYS A 499 8.67 -11.32 13.19
C LYS A 499 7.79 -11.28 14.42
N ILE A 500 7.90 -12.24 15.33
CA ILE A 500 7.02 -12.34 16.50
C ILE A 500 7.83 -12.34 17.79
N ARG A 501 7.46 -11.45 18.69
CA ARG A 501 8.10 -11.32 20.00
C ARG A 501 7.84 -12.53 20.89
N THR A 502 8.87 -12.96 21.61
CA THR A 502 8.73 -13.99 22.66
C THR A 502 7.86 -13.44 23.80
N ILE A 503 6.97 -14.28 24.33
CA ILE A 503 6.18 -13.90 25.50
C ILE A 503 7.10 -13.89 26.72
N GLY A 504 7.11 -12.79 27.49
CA GLY A 504 7.93 -12.66 28.70
C GLY A 504 9.25 -11.90 28.53
N GLU A 505 9.67 -11.59 27.30
CA GLU A 505 10.75 -10.63 27.07
C GLU A 505 10.23 -9.21 27.33
N THR A 506 10.73 -8.52 28.36
CA THR A 506 10.53 -7.07 28.56
C THR A 506 11.27 -6.28 27.49
N SER A 507 10.74 -5.11 27.11
CA SER A 507 11.42 -4.24 26.14
C SER A 507 12.49 -3.53 26.94
N ASP A 508 13.75 -3.83 26.67
CA ASP A 508 14.79 -2.88 27.01
C ASP A 508 14.41 -1.57 26.30
N GLU A 509 14.25 -0.51 27.09
CA GLU A 509 13.85 0.84 26.67
C GLU A 509 14.81 1.43 25.63
#